data_AF-A0A7J6DX85-F1
#
_entry.id   AF-A0A7J6DX85-F1
#
_cell.length_a   1.000
_cell.length_b   1.000
_cell.length_c   1.000
_cell.angle_alpha   90.00
_cell.angle_beta   90.00
_cell.angle_gamma   90.00
#
_symmetry.space_group_name_H-M   'P 1'
#
loop_
_entity.id
_entity.type
_entity.pdbx_description
1 polymer ?
#
loop_
_entity_poly.entity_id
_entity_poly.type
_entity_poly.pdbx_seq_one_letter_code
_entity_poly.pdbx_strand_id
1 'polypeptide(L)'
;MDKAISDGVHIIYLSVGANGHSPPYYLDSIAVGAFGASQHGVLVSCFAGNSDPNPSTATKIAPWILTVGASTIDRDFPADVNLGDGRILIGVSLYAGEPLAADGKLSLIYAGDAGNRYCYSGSLIASKVAGKIVVCDRGGNARVEKGSAVKLAGCLALVLANTEDSGEELIAGSHLIPATMVGQINVYDLDVNNYVAFLSSIGYDSKRISIFFKASTRADICETTFNKVGVLSSPGGLSLLSRDTSTFKINPQLPEAEALKEW
;
A
#
# COMPACT_ATOMS: atom_id res chain seq x y z
N MET A 1 -26.97 20.03 -11.14
CA MET A 1 -26.13 21.03 -11.82
C MET A 1 -26.96 22.23 -12.27
N ASP A 2 -28.11 22.00 -12.89
CA ASP A 2 -29.05 23.04 -13.37
C ASP A 2 -29.35 24.13 -12.33
N LYS A 3 -29.63 23.71 -11.08
CA LYS A 3 -29.84 24.67 -9.99
C LYS A 3 -28.60 25.54 -9.72
N ALA A 4 -27.41 24.93 -9.66
CA ALA A 4 -26.15 25.66 -9.47
C ALA A 4 -25.88 26.64 -10.61
N ILE A 5 -26.16 26.25 -11.86
CA ILE A 5 -26.07 27.15 -13.02
C ILE A 5 -27.04 28.33 -12.84
N SER A 6 -28.29 28.08 -12.46
CA SER A 6 -29.27 29.15 -12.22
C SER A 6 -28.90 30.08 -11.06
N ASP A 7 -28.12 29.57 -10.10
CA ASP A 7 -27.59 30.34 -8.97
C ASP A 7 -26.34 31.16 -9.35
N GLY A 8 -25.88 31.07 -10.61
CA GLY A 8 -24.80 31.90 -11.14
C GLY A 8 -23.39 31.44 -10.74
N VAL A 9 -23.17 30.14 -10.52
CA VAL A 9 -21.83 29.61 -10.24
C VAL A 9 -20.93 29.67 -11.48
N HIS A 10 -19.62 29.82 -11.26
CA HIS A 10 -18.63 29.85 -12.34
C HIS A 10 -17.96 28.48 -12.57
N ILE A 11 -17.88 27.65 -11.53
CA ILE A 11 -17.25 26.33 -11.55
C ILE A 11 -18.11 25.37 -10.71
N ILE A 12 -18.26 24.15 -11.19
CA ILE A 12 -18.84 23.02 -10.45
C ILE A 12 -17.74 21.98 -10.24
N TYR A 13 -17.51 21.60 -8.98
CA TYR A 13 -16.65 20.48 -8.63
C TYR A 13 -17.48 19.29 -8.18
N LEU A 14 -17.21 18.11 -8.73
CA LEU A 14 -17.91 16.87 -8.38
C LEU A 14 -16.94 15.73 -8.14
N SER A 15 -16.96 15.23 -6.91
CA SER A 15 -16.22 14.02 -6.50
C SER A 15 -17.19 12.86 -6.24
N VAL A 16 -18.03 12.57 -7.22
CA VAL A 16 -19.03 11.49 -7.17
C VAL A 16 -19.15 10.77 -8.50
N GLY A 17 -19.28 9.46 -8.46
CA GLY A 17 -19.39 8.64 -9.67
C GLY A 17 -19.58 7.17 -9.33
N ALA A 18 -20.14 6.43 -10.29
CA ALA A 18 -20.18 4.98 -10.21
C ALA A 18 -18.79 4.38 -10.51
N ASN A 19 -18.51 3.25 -9.88
CA ASN A 19 -17.36 2.41 -10.22
C ASN A 19 -17.66 1.60 -11.49
N GLY A 20 -16.63 1.20 -12.23
CA GLY A 20 -16.77 0.40 -13.44
C GLY A 20 -16.51 1.21 -14.72
N HIS A 21 -17.15 0.83 -15.82
CA HIS A 21 -16.93 1.48 -17.12
C HIS A 21 -17.75 2.77 -17.25
N SER A 22 -17.19 3.76 -17.94
CA SER A 22 -17.93 4.97 -18.32
C SER A 22 -19.07 4.59 -19.27
N PRO A 23 -20.35 4.91 -18.95
CA PRO A 23 -21.45 4.66 -19.86
C PRO A 23 -21.40 5.65 -21.05
N PRO A 24 -22.14 5.38 -22.14
CA PRO A 24 -22.32 6.36 -23.21
C PRO A 24 -22.82 7.70 -22.67
N TYR A 25 -22.35 8.83 -23.22
CA TYR A 25 -22.58 10.16 -22.65
C TYR A 25 -24.06 10.51 -22.41
N TYR A 26 -24.97 10.04 -23.27
CA TYR A 26 -26.41 10.30 -23.15
C TYR A 26 -27.09 9.48 -22.06
N LEU A 27 -26.42 8.48 -21.48
CA LEU A 27 -26.85 7.71 -20.31
C LEU A 27 -26.10 8.13 -19.03
N ASP A 28 -25.08 8.97 -19.14
CA ASP A 28 -24.35 9.51 -17.99
C ASP A 28 -24.97 10.83 -17.56
N SER A 29 -25.67 10.83 -16.42
CA SER A 29 -26.29 12.04 -15.87
C SER A 29 -25.28 13.15 -15.54
N ILE A 30 -24.03 12.80 -15.19
CA ILE A 30 -22.96 13.76 -14.97
C ILE A 30 -22.51 14.36 -16.30
N ALA A 31 -22.37 13.56 -17.36
CA ALA A 31 -22.02 14.06 -18.69
C ALA A 31 -23.12 14.98 -19.25
N VAL A 32 -24.39 14.57 -19.17
CA VAL A 32 -25.53 15.38 -19.63
C VAL A 32 -25.61 16.71 -18.88
N GLY A 33 -25.52 16.68 -17.54
CA GLY A 33 -25.52 17.91 -16.75
C GLY A 33 -24.31 18.80 -17.04
N ALA A 34 -23.13 18.22 -17.22
CA ALA A 34 -21.92 18.97 -17.50
C ALA A 34 -21.93 19.61 -18.89
N PHE A 35 -22.62 18.99 -19.84
CA PHE A 35 -22.86 19.59 -21.15
C PHE A 35 -23.70 20.86 -21.02
N GLY A 36 -24.80 20.80 -20.26
CA GLY A 36 -25.64 21.96 -19.95
C GLY A 36 -24.87 23.07 -19.22
N ALA A 37 -24.00 22.72 -18.27
CA ALA A 37 -23.10 23.65 -17.60
C ALA A 37 -22.14 24.35 -18.58
N SER A 38 -21.53 23.58 -19.48
CA SER A 38 -20.60 24.10 -20.49
C SER A 38 -21.27 25.08 -21.45
N GLN A 39 -22.54 24.85 -21.81
CA GLN A 39 -23.32 25.78 -22.63
C GLN A 39 -23.57 27.13 -21.95
N HIS A 40 -23.54 27.17 -20.61
CA HIS A 40 -23.69 28.39 -19.81
C HIS A 40 -22.33 28.97 -19.39
N GLY A 41 -21.22 28.48 -19.96
CA GLY A 41 -19.88 28.96 -19.61
C GLY A 41 -19.40 28.52 -18.23
N VAL A 42 -20.00 27.48 -17.63
CA VAL A 42 -19.64 26.94 -16.32
C VAL A 42 -18.74 25.73 -16.50
N LEU A 43 -17.51 25.80 -15.98
CA LEU A 43 -16.57 24.66 -16.01
C LEU A 43 -17.00 23.58 -15.02
N VAL A 44 -16.97 22.31 -15.44
CA VAL A 44 -17.18 21.16 -14.56
C VAL A 44 -15.89 20.38 -14.38
N SER A 45 -15.44 20.24 -13.13
CA SER A 45 -14.29 19.43 -12.73
C SER A 45 -14.75 18.17 -12.02
N CYS A 46 -14.26 17.02 -12.48
CA CYS A 46 -14.58 15.71 -11.92
C CYS A 46 -13.30 14.89 -11.70
N PHE A 47 -13.27 14.08 -10.64
CA PHE A 47 -12.25 13.04 -10.47
C PHE A 47 -12.39 11.93 -11.54
N ALA A 48 -11.28 11.27 -11.87
CA ALA A 48 -11.24 10.20 -12.87
C ALA A 48 -11.91 8.89 -12.40
N GLY A 49 -11.81 8.57 -11.12
CA GLY A 49 -12.16 7.28 -10.52
C GLY A 49 -11.03 6.78 -9.61
N ASN A 50 -11.28 5.71 -8.85
CA ASN A 50 -10.30 5.04 -7.97
C ASN A 50 -10.26 3.53 -8.26
N SER A 51 -10.34 3.17 -9.55
CA SER A 51 -10.45 1.77 -10.02
C SER A 51 -9.16 1.25 -10.66
N ASP A 52 -8.03 1.89 -10.31
CA ASP A 52 -6.66 1.45 -10.60
C ASP A 52 -6.43 -0.02 -10.15
N PRO A 53 -5.44 -0.75 -10.71
CA PRO A 53 -4.35 -0.29 -11.60
C PRO A 53 -4.58 -0.56 -13.10
N ASN A 54 -5.72 -1.15 -13.47
CA ASN A 54 -5.94 -1.59 -14.84
C ASN A 54 -6.07 -0.40 -15.81
N PRO A 55 -5.61 -0.54 -17.07
CA PRO A 55 -5.86 0.46 -18.11
C PRO A 55 -7.36 0.73 -18.33
N SER A 56 -7.68 1.93 -18.81
CA SER A 56 -9.04 2.31 -19.25
C SER A 56 -10.12 2.27 -18.15
N THR A 57 -9.76 2.59 -16.92
CA THR A 57 -10.66 2.60 -15.75
C THR A 57 -11.26 3.98 -15.42
N ALA A 58 -10.89 5.04 -16.15
CA ALA A 58 -11.44 6.37 -15.97
C ALA A 58 -12.93 6.44 -16.38
N THR A 59 -13.76 7.12 -15.57
CA THR A 59 -15.22 7.06 -15.71
C THR A 59 -15.90 8.38 -16.09
N LYS A 60 -15.18 9.51 -16.08
CA LYS A 60 -15.74 10.87 -16.31
C LYS A 60 -15.21 11.52 -17.58
N ILE A 61 -15.09 10.72 -18.63
CA ILE A 61 -14.30 11.02 -19.84
C ILE A 61 -14.99 11.93 -20.88
N ALA A 62 -16.10 12.58 -20.55
CA ALA A 62 -16.80 13.44 -21.50
C ALA A 62 -15.89 14.64 -21.89
N PRO A 63 -15.77 15.01 -23.18
CA PRO A 63 -14.81 16.02 -23.62
C PRO A 63 -14.97 17.41 -23.00
N TRP A 64 -16.16 17.73 -22.47
CA TRP A 64 -16.49 18.99 -21.80
C TRP A 64 -16.31 18.94 -20.28
N ILE A 65 -15.75 17.86 -19.73
CA ILE A 65 -15.43 17.71 -18.31
C ILE A 65 -13.91 17.80 -18.14
N LEU A 66 -13.46 18.65 -17.21
CA LEU A 66 -12.09 18.59 -16.71
C LEU A 66 -11.96 17.37 -15.81
N THR A 67 -11.37 16.30 -16.35
CA THR A 67 -11.14 15.06 -15.61
C THR A 67 -9.80 15.12 -14.89
N VAL A 68 -9.80 14.94 -13.58
CA VAL A 68 -8.65 15.11 -12.70
C VAL A 68 -8.21 13.76 -12.14
N GLY A 69 -6.97 13.39 -12.42
CA GLY A 69 -6.29 12.26 -11.76
C GLY A 69 -5.73 12.65 -10.39
N ALA A 70 -5.45 11.66 -9.55
CA ALA A 70 -4.82 11.87 -8.25
C ALA A 70 -3.30 11.59 -8.33
N SER A 71 -2.53 12.35 -7.58
CA SER A 71 -1.10 12.11 -7.36
C SER A 71 -0.76 12.28 -5.88
N THR A 72 0.40 11.78 -5.48
CA THR A 72 0.97 12.03 -4.16
C THR A 72 1.65 13.40 -4.08
N ILE A 73 1.95 13.84 -2.87
CA ILE A 73 2.81 14.99 -2.55
C ILE A 73 4.01 14.50 -1.72
N ASP A 74 4.96 15.38 -1.42
CA ASP A 74 6.15 15.07 -0.62
C ASP A 74 5.88 14.75 0.86
N ARG A 75 4.67 15.08 1.36
CA ARG A 75 4.23 14.73 2.72
C ARG A 75 3.81 13.27 2.81
N ASP A 76 4.36 12.58 3.82
CA ASP A 76 4.00 11.21 4.19
C ASP A 76 3.69 11.10 5.70
N PHE A 77 3.10 9.97 6.11
CA PHE A 77 2.75 9.63 7.50
C PHE A 77 3.42 8.32 7.93
N PRO A 78 4.74 8.34 8.18
CA PRO A 78 5.53 7.14 8.39
C PRO A 78 5.14 6.42 9.69
N ALA A 79 5.11 5.09 9.64
CA ALA A 79 4.79 4.20 10.75
C ALA A 79 5.53 2.85 10.57
N ASP A 80 6.83 2.84 10.82
CA ASP A 80 7.70 1.73 10.42
C ASP A 80 7.67 0.53 11.38
N VAL A 81 7.69 -0.69 10.86
CA VAL A 81 7.74 -1.91 11.68
C VAL A 81 9.18 -2.39 11.84
N ASN A 82 9.79 -2.16 13.00
CA ASN A 82 11.05 -2.80 13.38
C ASN A 82 10.81 -4.27 13.70
N LEU A 83 11.26 -5.19 12.85
CA LEU A 83 11.23 -6.61 13.07
C LEU A 83 12.32 -7.09 14.01
N GLY A 84 12.10 -8.30 14.51
CA GLY A 84 12.89 -8.81 15.58
C GLY A 84 14.20 -9.48 15.25
N ASP A 85 14.38 -9.71 13.97
CA ASP A 85 15.63 -10.03 13.32
C ASP A 85 16.42 -8.76 12.95
N GLY A 86 15.88 -7.57 13.21
CA GLY A 86 16.51 -6.28 12.94
C GLY A 86 16.13 -5.67 11.59
N ARG A 87 15.28 -6.33 10.78
CA ARG A 87 14.70 -5.70 9.58
C ARG A 87 13.75 -4.58 9.98
N ILE A 88 13.56 -3.60 9.10
CA ILE A 88 12.58 -2.51 9.30
C ILE A 88 11.65 -2.55 8.11
N LEU A 89 10.33 -2.59 8.30
CA LEU A 89 9.37 -2.48 7.20
C LEU A 89 8.88 -1.03 7.18
N ILE A 90 9.10 -0.34 6.07
CA ILE A 90 8.59 1.01 5.91
C ILE A 90 7.08 0.93 5.75
N GLY A 91 6.36 1.73 6.54
CA GLY A 91 4.91 1.70 6.54
C GLY A 91 4.29 3.07 6.76
N VAL A 92 2.98 3.15 6.61
CA VAL A 92 2.21 4.39 6.78
C VAL A 92 1.01 4.22 7.68
N SER A 93 0.67 5.27 8.42
CA SER A 93 -0.48 5.27 9.33
C SER A 93 -1.01 6.67 9.62
N LEU A 94 -2.32 6.79 9.82
CA LEU A 94 -2.95 7.98 10.41
C LEU A 94 -3.37 7.74 11.87
N TYR A 95 -2.85 6.70 12.52
CA TYR A 95 -3.08 6.49 13.95
C TYR A 95 -2.42 7.61 14.76
N ALA A 96 -3.23 8.33 15.54
CA ALA A 96 -2.79 9.49 16.34
C ALA A 96 -2.75 9.23 17.85
N GLY A 97 -2.92 7.97 18.28
CA GLY A 97 -2.88 7.60 19.69
C GLY A 97 -1.48 7.25 20.18
N GLU A 98 -1.42 6.69 21.39
CA GLU A 98 -0.15 6.30 22.01
C GLU A 98 0.54 5.18 21.22
N PRO A 99 1.84 5.30 20.94
CA PRO A 99 2.60 4.24 20.29
C PRO A 99 2.52 2.95 21.11
N LEU A 100 2.61 1.83 20.40
CA LEU A 100 2.65 0.51 21.01
C LEU A 100 3.90 0.44 21.91
N ALA A 101 3.71 0.06 23.19
CA ALA A 101 4.68 0.21 24.29
C ALA A 101 6.16 0.01 23.87
N ALA A 102 7.01 0.98 24.23
CA ALA A 102 8.40 1.11 23.79
C ALA A 102 9.37 0.06 24.38
N ASP A 103 8.88 -0.82 25.24
CA ASP A 103 9.66 -1.58 26.21
C ASP A 103 9.45 -3.10 26.14
N GLY A 104 8.73 -3.61 25.12
CA GLY A 104 8.43 -5.05 24.99
C GLY A 104 8.47 -5.63 23.58
N LYS A 105 9.02 -6.85 23.44
CA LYS A 105 8.89 -7.69 22.25
C LYS A 105 7.45 -8.20 22.14
N LEU A 106 6.67 -7.74 21.16
CA LEU A 106 5.32 -8.28 20.94
C LEU A 106 5.34 -9.41 19.91
N SER A 107 4.48 -10.41 20.12
CA SER A 107 4.32 -11.54 19.19
C SER A 107 3.53 -11.12 17.96
N LEU A 108 3.98 -11.56 16.77
CA LEU A 108 3.30 -11.39 15.50
C LEU A 108 2.54 -12.68 15.12
N ILE A 109 1.39 -12.56 14.47
CA ILE A 109 0.66 -13.69 13.89
C ILE A 109 0.05 -13.31 12.55
N TYR A 110 0.15 -14.19 11.55
CA TYR A 110 -0.58 -14.03 10.29
C TYR A 110 -2.04 -14.44 10.46
N ALA A 111 -2.96 -13.59 10.01
CA ALA A 111 -4.39 -13.81 10.19
C ALA A 111 -4.91 -15.06 9.47
N GLY A 112 -4.25 -15.50 8.39
CA GLY A 112 -4.56 -16.75 7.70
C GLY A 112 -4.45 -17.98 8.60
N ASP A 113 -3.47 -18.00 9.52
CA ASP A 113 -3.26 -19.09 10.48
C ASP A 113 -4.21 -19.03 11.69
N ALA A 114 -4.97 -17.93 11.79
CA ALA A 114 -5.86 -17.60 12.88
C ALA A 114 -7.32 -17.38 12.45
N GLY A 115 -7.69 -17.87 11.26
CA GLY A 115 -9.08 -17.95 10.81
C GLY A 115 -9.29 -17.40 9.40
N ASN A 116 -8.87 -16.16 9.14
CA ASN A 116 -9.07 -15.53 7.84
C ASN A 116 -8.03 -14.45 7.56
N ARG A 117 -7.34 -14.56 6.41
CA ARG A 117 -6.28 -13.61 6.01
C ARG A 117 -6.74 -12.16 5.87
N TYR A 118 -8.02 -11.92 5.61
CA TYR A 118 -8.57 -10.58 5.46
C TYR A 118 -9.07 -9.97 6.76
N CYS A 119 -9.02 -10.65 7.89
CA CYS A 119 -9.48 -10.11 9.18
C CYS A 119 -10.91 -9.56 9.13
N TYR A 120 -11.83 -10.32 8.53
CA TYR A 120 -13.26 -9.98 8.59
C TYR A 120 -13.73 -9.94 10.03
N SER A 121 -14.69 -9.06 10.32
CA SER A 121 -15.29 -8.98 11.66
C SER A 121 -15.82 -10.35 12.11
N GLY A 122 -15.39 -10.80 13.29
CA GLY A 122 -15.77 -12.11 13.86
C GLY A 122 -15.05 -13.33 13.27
N SER A 123 -14.17 -13.17 12.28
CA SER A 123 -13.47 -14.31 11.64
C SER A 123 -12.17 -14.75 12.32
N LEU A 124 -11.61 -13.91 13.19
CA LEU A 124 -10.36 -14.18 13.91
C LEU A 124 -10.62 -15.03 15.16
N ILE A 125 -9.80 -16.06 15.36
CA ILE A 125 -9.84 -16.92 16.53
C ILE A 125 -9.17 -16.19 17.71
N ALA A 126 -9.98 -15.59 18.58
CA ALA A 126 -9.53 -14.75 19.71
C ALA A 126 -8.44 -15.41 20.57
N SER A 127 -8.54 -16.71 20.86
CA SER A 127 -7.55 -17.45 21.66
C SER A 127 -6.16 -17.52 21.02
N LYS A 128 -6.05 -17.36 19.69
CA LYS A 128 -4.77 -17.34 18.97
C LYS A 128 -4.17 -15.93 18.85
N VAL A 129 -5.01 -14.90 18.77
CA VAL A 129 -4.60 -13.53 18.37
C VAL A 129 -4.62 -12.51 19.50
N ALA A 130 -5.32 -12.78 20.61
CA ALA A 130 -5.41 -11.84 21.73
C ALA A 130 -4.02 -11.51 22.30
N GLY A 131 -3.77 -10.22 22.55
CA GLY A 131 -2.48 -9.73 23.05
C GLY A 131 -1.35 -9.71 22.01
N LYS A 132 -1.62 -10.01 20.74
CA LYS A 132 -0.62 -10.05 19.67
C LYS A 132 -0.81 -8.91 18.67
N ILE A 133 0.20 -8.74 17.83
CA ILE A 133 0.13 -7.97 16.59
C ILE A 133 -0.31 -8.93 15.49
N VAL A 134 -1.32 -8.56 14.70
CA VAL A 134 -1.82 -9.42 13.62
C VAL A 134 -1.50 -8.80 12.26
N VAL A 135 -1.07 -9.65 11.33
CA VAL A 135 -0.87 -9.30 9.93
C VAL A 135 -2.11 -9.72 9.15
N CYS A 136 -2.75 -8.75 8.48
CA CYS A 136 -3.91 -8.98 7.61
C CYS A 136 -3.56 -8.58 6.18
N ASP A 137 -4.06 -9.31 5.20
CA ASP A 137 -3.92 -8.95 3.79
C ASP A 137 -4.92 -7.83 3.44
N ARG A 138 -4.48 -6.93 2.55
CA ARG A 138 -5.35 -5.98 1.85
C ARG A 138 -6.33 -6.73 0.94
N GLY A 139 -7.51 -6.15 0.78
CA GLY A 139 -8.59 -6.71 -0.03
C GLY A 139 -9.71 -7.33 0.82
N GLY A 140 -10.74 -7.84 0.16
CA GLY A 140 -11.88 -8.50 0.80
C GLY A 140 -12.88 -7.55 1.48
N ASN A 141 -12.42 -6.67 2.38
CA ASN A 141 -13.21 -5.66 3.08
C ASN A 141 -12.42 -4.34 3.24
N ALA A 142 -13.06 -3.31 3.80
CA ALA A 142 -12.46 -2.00 3.95
C ALA A 142 -11.24 -2.04 4.89
N ARG A 143 -10.17 -1.31 4.52
CA ARG A 143 -8.91 -1.27 5.30
C ARG A 143 -9.13 -0.93 6.76
N VAL A 144 -9.93 0.12 7.03
CA VAL A 144 -10.23 0.59 8.39
C VAL A 144 -11.09 -0.40 9.17
N GLU A 145 -12.01 -1.10 8.50
CA GLU A 145 -12.86 -2.13 9.12
C GLU A 145 -12.02 -3.27 9.72
N LYS A 146 -10.94 -3.67 9.04
CA LYS A 146 -9.98 -4.65 9.56
C LYS A 146 -9.41 -4.22 10.90
N GLY A 147 -9.05 -2.93 11.06
CA GLY A 147 -8.57 -2.40 12.34
C GLY A 147 -9.59 -2.55 13.47
N SER A 148 -10.87 -2.33 13.18
CA SER A 148 -11.96 -2.54 14.13
C SER A 148 -12.14 -4.02 14.48
N ALA A 149 -12.11 -4.92 13.49
CA ALA A 149 -12.20 -6.37 13.69
C ALA A 149 -11.06 -6.91 14.55
N VAL A 150 -9.83 -6.46 14.28
CA VAL A 150 -8.62 -6.80 15.02
C VAL A 150 -8.71 -6.33 16.48
N LYS A 151 -9.19 -5.10 16.70
CA LYS A 151 -9.45 -4.57 18.04
C LYS A 151 -10.47 -5.42 18.80
N LEU A 152 -11.58 -5.78 18.17
CA LEU A 152 -12.62 -6.62 18.76
C LEU A 152 -12.13 -8.03 19.11
N ALA A 153 -11.17 -8.56 18.35
CA ALA A 153 -10.54 -9.85 18.63
C ALA A 153 -9.50 -9.80 19.78
N GLY A 154 -9.29 -8.64 20.41
CA GLY A 154 -8.37 -8.46 21.54
C GLY A 154 -6.90 -8.33 21.14
N CYS A 155 -6.61 -8.03 19.87
CA CYS A 155 -5.25 -7.78 19.41
C CYS A 155 -4.77 -6.40 19.83
N LEU A 156 -3.45 -6.21 19.89
CA LEU A 156 -2.84 -4.94 20.30
C LEU A 156 -2.56 -3.99 19.12
N ALA A 157 -2.27 -4.55 17.95
CA ALA A 157 -1.99 -3.75 16.74
C ALA A 157 -2.27 -4.53 15.45
N LEU A 158 -2.34 -3.79 14.34
CA LEU A 158 -2.56 -4.30 13.00
C LEU A 158 -1.36 -3.97 12.08
N VAL A 159 -0.87 -4.96 11.35
CA VAL A 159 -0.06 -4.75 10.15
C VAL A 159 -0.91 -5.12 8.94
N LEU A 160 -1.25 -4.14 8.11
CA LEU A 160 -1.99 -4.37 6.87
C LEU A 160 -1.01 -4.52 5.71
N ALA A 161 -0.86 -5.74 5.19
CA ALA A 161 0.06 -6.03 4.09
C ALA A 161 -0.65 -5.96 2.75
N ASN A 162 -0.05 -5.27 1.78
CA ASN A 162 -0.52 -5.31 0.40
C ASN A 162 -0.36 -6.71 -0.22
N THR A 163 -1.25 -7.03 -1.15
CA THR A 163 -1.16 -8.18 -2.03
C THR A 163 -0.56 -7.75 -3.39
N GLU A 164 -0.31 -8.73 -4.25
CA GLU A 164 0.15 -8.50 -5.64
C GLU A 164 -0.73 -7.49 -6.40
N ASP A 165 -2.05 -7.58 -6.24
CA ASP A 165 -3.00 -6.66 -6.89
C ASP A 165 -2.81 -5.19 -6.48
N SER A 166 -2.22 -4.92 -5.31
CA SER A 166 -2.02 -3.56 -4.78
C SER A 166 -0.56 -3.10 -4.82
N GLY A 167 0.40 -3.99 -5.11
CA GLY A 167 1.82 -3.69 -5.21
C GLY A 167 2.38 -2.92 -3.99
N GLU A 168 3.21 -1.91 -4.27
CA GLU A 168 3.84 -1.05 -3.25
C GLU A 168 3.01 0.17 -2.87
N GLU A 169 1.76 0.28 -3.32
CA GLU A 169 0.93 1.45 -3.02
C GLU A 169 0.61 1.54 -1.52
N LEU A 170 1.15 2.54 -0.84
CA LEU A 170 0.88 2.82 0.56
C LEU A 170 -0.24 3.85 0.71
N ILE A 171 -1.27 3.51 1.50
CA ILE A 171 -2.37 4.43 1.84
C ILE A 171 -2.50 4.49 3.36
N ALA A 172 -2.15 5.64 3.93
CA ALA A 172 -2.24 5.87 5.36
C ALA A 172 -3.70 5.75 5.85
N GLY A 173 -3.95 4.78 6.73
CA GLY A 173 -5.28 4.49 7.29
C GLY A 173 -5.44 5.01 8.72
N SER A 174 -6.63 5.53 9.05
CA SER A 174 -6.98 5.90 10.42
C SER A 174 -7.57 4.68 11.14
N HIS A 175 -6.84 4.12 12.10
CA HIS A 175 -7.27 2.97 12.88
C HIS A 175 -7.54 3.34 14.35
N LEU A 176 -8.31 2.51 15.07
CA LEU A 176 -8.63 2.69 16.49
C LEU A 176 -7.64 2.00 17.45
N ILE A 177 -6.61 1.38 16.88
CA ILE A 177 -5.47 0.73 17.52
C ILE A 177 -4.21 1.11 16.71
N PRO A 178 -3.00 1.00 17.29
CA PRO A 178 -1.77 1.10 16.52
C PRO A 178 -1.86 0.22 15.29
N ALA A 179 -1.63 0.81 14.13
CA ALA A 179 -1.72 0.11 12.87
C ALA A 179 -0.74 0.71 11.89
N THR A 180 -0.25 -0.11 10.98
CA THR A 180 0.59 0.34 9.87
C THR A 180 0.26 -0.46 8.64
N MET A 181 0.27 0.22 7.50
CA MET A 181 0.14 -0.40 6.20
C MET A 181 1.51 -0.50 5.56
N VAL A 182 1.80 -1.66 4.99
CA VAL A 182 3.10 -1.98 4.40
C VAL A 182 2.91 -2.54 2.98
N GLY A 183 3.92 -2.35 2.12
CA GLY A 183 3.86 -2.74 0.71
C GLY A 183 3.87 -4.26 0.51
N GLN A 184 3.66 -4.72 -0.73
CA GLN A 184 3.73 -6.15 -1.08
C GLN A 184 5.16 -6.67 -0.87
N ILE A 185 6.12 -5.86 -1.29
CA ILE A 185 7.56 -6.05 -1.18
C ILE A 185 8.04 -4.97 -0.22
N ASN A 186 8.01 -5.24 1.08
CA ASN A 186 8.85 -4.42 1.95
C ASN A 186 10.31 -4.80 1.68
N VAL A 187 10.88 -4.02 0.77
CA VAL A 187 12.25 -3.92 0.31
C VAL A 187 13.17 -3.62 1.49
N TYR A 188 13.40 -4.65 2.32
CA TYR A 188 14.68 -5.00 2.92
C TYR A 188 14.90 -6.52 2.87
N ASP A 189 14.35 -7.17 1.83
CA ASP A 189 15.01 -8.34 1.23
C ASP A 189 15.93 -7.92 0.06
N LEU A 190 15.99 -6.61 -0.26
CA LEU A 190 17.10 -6.05 -1.04
C LEU A 190 18.20 -5.63 -0.08
N ASP A 191 19.19 -6.50 0.10
CA ASP A 191 20.48 -6.08 0.63
C ASP A 191 21.23 -5.14 -0.35
N VAL A 192 22.39 -4.62 0.05
CA VAL A 192 23.24 -3.79 -0.83
C VAL A 192 23.51 -4.49 -2.17
N ASN A 193 23.58 -5.82 -2.20
CA ASN A 193 23.88 -6.60 -3.39
C ASN A 193 22.74 -6.55 -4.42
N ASN A 194 21.50 -6.44 -3.97
CA ASN A 194 20.35 -6.31 -4.87
C ASN A 194 20.27 -4.93 -5.55
N TYR A 195 20.62 -3.86 -4.83
CA TYR A 195 20.73 -2.53 -5.42
C TYR A 195 21.92 -2.43 -6.39
N VAL A 196 23.04 -3.07 -6.05
CA VAL A 196 24.19 -3.26 -6.96
C VAL A 196 23.77 -4.04 -8.21
N ALA A 197 23.03 -5.15 -8.06
CA ALA A 197 22.56 -5.97 -9.18
C ALA A 197 21.62 -5.19 -10.11
N PHE A 198 20.72 -4.37 -9.56
CA PHE A 198 19.89 -3.46 -10.34
C PHE A 198 20.75 -2.48 -11.15
N LEU A 199 21.70 -1.77 -10.52
CA LEU A 199 22.58 -0.83 -11.21
C LEU A 199 23.42 -1.50 -12.30
N SER A 200 23.90 -2.72 -12.04
CA SER A 200 24.60 -3.53 -13.05
C SER A 200 23.70 -3.92 -14.22
N SER A 201 22.43 -4.27 -13.96
CA SER A 201 21.46 -4.65 -15.01
C SER A 201 21.09 -3.48 -15.95
N ILE A 202 21.16 -2.24 -15.46
CA ILE A 202 20.94 -1.02 -16.26
C ILE A 202 22.24 -0.43 -16.83
N GLY A 203 23.34 -1.19 -16.78
CA GLY A 203 24.61 -0.87 -17.48
C GLY A 203 25.63 -0.04 -16.70
N TYR A 204 25.50 0.08 -15.37
CA TYR A 204 26.52 0.72 -14.53
C TYR A 204 27.62 -0.29 -14.16
N ASP A 205 28.88 0.11 -14.34
CA ASP A 205 30.03 -0.69 -13.93
C ASP A 205 30.41 -0.45 -12.45
N SER A 206 31.25 -1.34 -11.92
CA SER A 206 31.71 -1.30 -10.53
C SER A 206 32.39 0.03 -10.14
N LYS A 207 33.04 0.71 -11.10
CA LYS A 207 33.66 2.02 -10.86
C LYS A 207 32.62 3.09 -10.64
N ARG A 208 31.55 3.14 -11.44
CA ARG A 208 30.45 4.10 -11.28
C ARG A 208 29.64 3.84 -10.02
N ILE A 209 29.40 2.57 -9.69
CA ILE A 209 28.66 2.18 -8.47
C ILE A 209 29.45 2.57 -7.21
N SER A 210 30.78 2.40 -7.22
CA SER A 210 31.66 2.76 -6.08
C SER A 210 31.67 4.25 -5.71
N ILE A 211 31.19 5.14 -6.58
CA ILE A 211 31.08 6.57 -6.29
C ILE A 211 29.95 6.84 -5.27
N PHE A 212 28.89 6.04 -5.32
CA PHE A 212 27.73 6.17 -4.45
C PHE A 212 27.92 5.51 -3.08
N PHE A 213 28.82 4.54 -2.96
CA PHE A 213 29.07 3.78 -1.75
C PHE A 213 30.55 3.91 -1.33
N LYS A 214 30.83 4.45 -0.14
CA LYS A 214 32.19 4.64 0.45
C LYS A 214 32.92 3.32 0.79
N ALA A 215 32.80 2.28 -0.02
CA ALA A 215 33.53 1.03 0.14
C ALA A 215 34.74 0.99 -0.81
N SER A 216 35.91 0.63 -0.27
CA SER A 216 37.15 0.53 -1.02
C SER A 216 37.06 -0.56 -2.09
N THR A 217 37.59 -0.25 -3.27
CA THR A 217 37.69 -1.11 -4.45
C THR A 217 38.22 -2.50 -4.11
N ARG A 218 37.33 -3.50 -4.09
CA ARG A 218 37.68 -4.90 -4.32
C ARG A 218 36.91 -5.41 -5.53
N ALA A 219 37.58 -6.29 -6.29
CA ALA A 219 37.25 -6.60 -7.67
C ALA A 219 35.88 -7.27 -7.89
N ASP A 220 35.20 -7.76 -6.85
CA ASP A 220 33.98 -8.55 -7.01
C ASP A 220 32.85 -8.04 -6.10
N ILE A 221 32.38 -6.81 -6.36
CA ILE A 221 31.19 -6.23 -5.69
C ILE A 221 29.90 -7.02 -6.03
N CYS A 222 29.95 -7.90 -7.04
CA CYS A 222 28.83 -8.80 -7.40
C CYS A 222 28.85 -10.16 -6.66
N GLU A 223 29.82 -10.42 -5.78
CA GLU A 223 29.88 -11.66 -4.98
C GLU A 223 29.99 -11.37 -3.46
N THR A 224 28.83 -11.27 -2.81
CA THR A 224 28.53 -11.50 -1.38
C THR A 224 28.76 -10.42 -0.29
N THR A 225 27.94 -10.60 0.76
CA THR A 225 27.37 -9.80 1.87
C THR A 225 28.26 -9.12 2.94
N PHE A 226 27.72 -8.07 3.58
CA PHE A 226 28.18 -7.51 4.88
C PHE A 226 27.06 -7.24 5.91
N ASN A 227 27.45 -7.28 7.19
CA ASN A 227 26.64 -7.30 8.41
C ASN A 227 26.43 -5.93 9.09
N LYS A 228 25.17 -5.66 9.49
CA LYS A 228 24.66 -4.81 10.61
C LYS A 228 24.73 -3.25 10.59
N VAL A 229 23.80 -2.70 11.40
CA VAL A 229 23.54 -1.32 11.94
C VAL A 229 22.37 -0.61 11.22
N GLY A 230 21.36 0.05 11.82
CA GLY A 230 21.04 0.47 13.19
C GLY A 230 19.77 1.38 13.19
N VAL A 231 19.28 1.71 14.38
CA VAL A 231 17.97 2.28 14.80
C VAL A 231 17.58 3.66 14.22
N LEU A 232 16.28 3.84 13.91
CA LEU A 232 15.49 5.09 14.02
C LEU A 232 13.98 4.71 14.12
N SER A 233 13.24 5.30 15.06
CA SER A 233 11.78 5.09 15.23
C SER A 233 11.04 6.43 15.19
N SER A 234 10.09 6.56 14.26
CA SER A 234 9.10 7.64 14.18
C SER A 234 7.81 7.27 14.93
N PRO A 235 6.93 8.24 15.26
CA PRO A 235 5.67 7.97 15.94
C PRO A 235 4.76 7.10 15.07
N GLY A 236 4.39 5.91 15.55
CA GLY A 236 3.69 4.88 14.77
C GLY A 236 4.53 3.65 14.47
N GLY A 237 5.82 3.68 14.78
CA GLY A 237 6.70 2.54 14.56
C GLY A 237 6.41 1.36 15.49
N LEU A 238 6.31 0.15 14.93
CA LEU A 238 6.05 -1.10 15.64
C LEU A 238 7.36 -1.84 15.89
N SER A 239 7.75 -2.07 17.15
CA SER A 239 8.93 -2.89 17.46
C SER A 239 8.57 -4.34 17.78
N LEU A 240 8.69 -5.20 16.78
CA LEU A 240 8.68 -6.65 16.84
C LEU A 240 10.05 -7.17 17.20
N LEU A 241 10.11 -8.19 18.05
CA LEU A 241 11.36 -8.78 18.47
C LEU A 241 11.25 -10.31 18.48
N SER A 242 12.19 -10.97 17.80
CA SER A 242 12.09 -12.36 17.35
C SER A 242 12.59 -13.28 18.44
N ARG A 243 11.87 -14.40 18.62
CA ARG A 243 12.39 -15.75 18.87
C ARG A 243 11.29 -16.75 18.49
N ASP A 244 11.13 -16.93 17.18
CA ASP A 244 11.00 -18.25 16.53
C ASP A 244 10.52 -18.06 15.11
N THR A 245 11.37 -18.50 14.19
CA THR A 245 11.12 -18.62 12.76
C THR A 245 10.00 -19.65 12.52
N SER A 246 8.78 -19.16 12.32
CA SER A 246 7.78 -19.87 11.51
C SER A 246 7.64 -19.12 10.18
N THR A 247 8.65 -19.33 9.34
CA THR A 247 8.58 -19.36 7.87
C THR A 247 7.46 -18.56 7.20
N PHE A 248 7.81 -17.38 6.68
CA PHE A 248 7.18 -16.91 5.45
C PHE A 248 7.42 -17.97 4.37
N LYS A 249 6.37 -18.72 4.01
CA LYS A 249 6.27 -19.36 2.70
C LYS A 249 5.19 -18.61 1.93
N ILE A 250 5.58 -17.61 1.15
CA ILE A 250 4.81 -17.23 -0.02
C ILE A 250 5.06 -18.35 -1.02
N ASN A 251 4.17 -19.33 -1.03
CA ASN A 251 4.20 -20.44 -1.95
C ASN A 251 3.12 -20.15 -3.01
N PRO A 252 3.43 -19.53 -4.16
CA PRO A 252 2.58 -19.67 -5.32
C PRO A 252 2.85 -21.07 -5.85
N GLN A 253 1.90 -21.99 -5.66
CA GLN A 253 1.88 -23.16 -6.52
C GLN A 253 1.75 -22.67 -7.96
N LEU A 254 2.82 -22.84 -8.74
CA LEU A 254 2.73 -22.94 -10.18
C LEU A 254 2.90 -24.42 -10.53
N PRO A 255 2.03 -24.99 -11.38
CA PRO A 255 2.17 -26.38 -11.81
C PRO A 255 3.42 -26.56 -12.66
N GLU A 256 4.08 -27.72 -12.51
CA GLU A 256 5.04 -28.24 -13.46
C GLU A 256 4.43 -28.27 -14.87
N ALA A 257 5.14 -27.70 -15.84
CA ALA A 257 5.13 -28.16 -17.23
C ALA A 257 6.46 -27.79 -17.89
N GLU A 258 7.24 -28.81 -18.21
CA GLU A 258 8.36 -28.78 -19.15
C GLU A 258 7.90 -28.41 -20.58
N ALA A 259 8.88 -27.90 -21.36
CA ALA A 259 8.96 -27.87 -22.83
C ALA A 259 8.05 -26.83 -23.53
N LEU A 260 8.48 -26.02 -24.52
CA LEU A 260 9.37 -26.18 -25.69
C LEU A 260 9.85 -24.76 -26.12
N LYS A 261 11.15 -24.55 -26.40
CA LYS A 261 11.79 -24.45 -27.74
C LYS A 261 11.25 -23.40 -28.72
N GLU A 262 12.19 -22.54 -29.17
CA GLU A 262 12.22 -21.75 -30.42
C GLU A 262 11.10 -20.67 -30.50
N TRP A 263 11.35 -19.37 -30.64
CA TRP A 263 12.03 -18.61 -31.69
C TRP A 263 12.36 -17.20 -31.15
#